data_AF-A0A7Y2S1X8-F1
#
_entry.id   AF-A0A7Y2S1X8-F1
#
_cell.length_a   1.000
_cell.length_b   1.000
_cell.length_c   1.000
_cell.angle_alpha   90.00
_cell.angle_beta   90.00
_cell.angle_gamma   90.00
#
_symmetry.space_group_name_H-M   'P 1'
#
loop_
_entity.id
_entity.type
_entity.pdbx_description
1 polymer ?
#
loop_
_entity_poly.entity_id
_entity_poly.type
_entity_poly.pdbx_seq_one_letter_code
_entity_poly.pdbx_strand_id
1 'polypeptide(L)'
;MNISTVIQETSKYLGKYNQIFKPENEIISFLDSRRDFLTSINVKREVDRIYREGNGFLLSKDWLYTSDIQNILGMIDPKTCMEFCIKYSNKIDDPALFNKISFYYDDILPPIRSKTRKKIASILPIDVFGKENVSKELSKIFLTKGIKDQKFNSIGELFDTLNVFDASTATFRKLLGNIANSNLRDESENRILISKINDVLQRDGMILTLDESKNYPFYKIKEQEYKPNKAPDYLIFGAIGTKPNIGISDALDGTVSVISDDGDPLTYDRKIIDHLNWSDMEEWWDEINIDPHLTLRKRLIACLDSPPEQLFFKSYFSLFQAKLGGELPALIPQVYIAYDPMRAKDLEGGKTRIRQRIDFLMILPNLKRVIIEIDGKQHYAREDGRADTKRYAEMVRVDRDLRLRGYEVYRFGGAEFYNDQNTPDENAVLVVKDFFTALFKQHEII
;
A
#
# COMPACT_ATOMS: atom_id res chain seq x y z
N MET A 1 -14.96 -6.73 5.45
CA MET A 1 -14.95 -7.02 6.90
C MET A 1 -16.34 -7.20 7.53
N ASN A 2 -16.65 -8.42 8.01
CA ASN A 2 -17.82 -8.70 8.86
C ASN A 2 -17.35 -8.92 10.32
N ILE A 3 -17.29 -7.84 11.11
CA ILE A 3 -16.82 -7.83 12.52
C ILE A 3 -17.57 -8.86 13.39
N SER A 4 -18.84 -9.14 13.09
CA SER A 4 -19.67 -10.08 13.83
C SER A 4 -19.09 -11.50 13.79
N THR A 5 -18.58 -11.93 12.64
CA THR A 5 -17.95 -13.25 12.49
C THR A 5 -16.63 -13.35 13.25
N VAL A 6 -15.84 -12.27 13.26
CA VAL A 6 -14.58 -12.20 14.02
C VAL A 6 -14.83 -12.33 15.51
N ILE A 7 -15.80 -11.55 16.02
CA ILE A 7 -16.23 -11.61 17.42
C ILE A 7 -16.71 -13.02 17.76
N GLN A 8 -17.60 -13.60 16.94
CA GLN A 8 -18.13 -14.94 17.18
C GLN A 8 -17.04 -16.02 17.26
N GLU A 9 -16.09 -16.01 16.33
CA GLU A 9 -15.00 -17.00 16.31
C GLU A 9 -13.99 -16.77 17.44
N THR A 10 -13.67 -15.52 17.77
CA THR A 10 -12.76 -15.18 18.87
C THR A 10 -13.38 -15.53 20.22
N SER A 11 -14.67 -15.28 20.43
CA SER A 11 -15.37 -15.60 21.67
C SER A 11 -15.47 -17.09 21.94
N LYS A 12 -15.75 -17.92 20.91
CA LYS A 12 -15.72 -19.39 21.04
C LYS A 12 -14.37 -19.87 21.56
N TYR A 13 -13.30 -19.26 21.07
CA TYR A 13 -11.95 -19.61 21.45
C TYR A 13 -11.58 -19.14 22.85
N LEU A 14 -11.81 -17.87 23.16
CA LEU A 14 -11.60 -17.32 24.50
C LEU A 14 -12.38 -18.11 25.55
N GLY A 15 -13.60 -18.52 25.22
CA GLY A 15 -14.43 -19.38 26.09
C GLY A 15 -13.81 -20.75 26.34
N LYS A 16 -13.17 -21.38 25.34
CA LYS A 16 -12.49 -22.68 25.48
C LYS A 16 -11.32 -22.63 26.48
N TYR A 17 -10.61 -21.50 26.54
CA TYR A 17 -9.40 -21.34 27.35
C TYR A 17 -9.59 -20.42 28.57
N ASN A 18 -10.83 -20.00 28.81
CA ASN A 18 -11.16 -18.99 29.81
C ASN A 18 -10.65 -19.35 31.23
N GLN A 19 -10.80 -20.61 31.64
CA GLN A 19 -10.35 -21.10 32.96
C GLN A 19 -8.84 -20.96 33.20
N ILE A 20 -8.05 -20.79 32.14
CA ILE A 20 -6.59 -20.63 32.22
C ILE A 20 -6.20 -19.16 32.04
N PHE A 21 -6.87 -18.44 31.13
CA PHE A 21 -6.38 -17.14 30.64
C PHE A 21 -7.18 -15.91 31.09
N LYS A 22 -8.33 -16.07 31.76
CA LYS A 22 -9.16 -14.96 32.27
C LYS A 22 -9.30 -13.78 31.27
N PRO A 23 -10.00 -14.00 30.14
CA PRO A 23 -10.05 -13.08 29.00
C PRO A 23 -10.52 -11.67 29.36
N GLU A 24 -11.36 -11.51 30.38
CA GLU A 24 -11.78 -10.22 30.91
C GLU A 24 -10.61 -9.34 31.35
N ASN A 25 -9.62 -9.91 32.03
CA ASN A 25 -8.47 -9.16 32.54
C ASN A 25 -7.57 -8.70 31.39
N GLU A 26 -7.44 -9.54 30.36
CA GLU A 26 -6.68 -9.24 29.16
C GLU A 26 -7.35 -8.16 28.31
N ILE A 27 -8.67 -8.20 28.17
CA ILE A 27 -9.46 -7.16 27.50
C ILE A 27 -9.29 -5.82 28.24
N ILE A 28 -9.47 -5.84 29.57
CA ILE A 28 -9.32 -4.65 30.43
C ILE A 28 -7.90 -4.07 30.32
N SER A 29 -6.87 -4.91 30.47
CA SER A 29 -5.47 -4.48 30.37
C SER A 29 -5.14 -3.89 29.00
N PHE A 30 -5.70 -4.48 27.94
CA PHE A 30 -5.54 -3.96 26.59
C PHE A 30 -6.17 -2.58 26.43
N LEU A 31 -7.41 -2.38 26.87
CA LEU A 31 -8.09 -1.09 26.81
C LEU A 31 -7.38 -0.01 27.63
N ASP A 32 -6.96 -0.35 28.87
CA ASP A 32 -6.20 0.55 29.73
C ASP A 32 -4.86 0.97 29.06
N SER A 33 -4.18 0.05 28.38
CA SER A 33 -2.93 0.35 27.66
C SER A 33 -3.11 1.33 26.48
N ARG A 34 -4.33 1.44 25.93
CA ARG A 34 -4.68 2.39 24.86
C ARG A 34 -5.24 3.71 25.38
N ARG A 35 -5.34 3.88 26.71
CA ARG A 35 -6.02 5.01 27.35
C ARG A 35 -7.51 5.10 26.98
N ASP A 36 -8.13 3.97 26.61
CA ASP A 36 -9.57 3.89 26.35
C ASP A 36 -10.34 3.64 27.66
N PHE A 37 -10.23 4.61 28.58
CA PHE A 37 -10.66 4.45 29.96
C PHE A 37 -12.18 4.29 30.12
N LEU A 38 -12.98 4.96 29.29
CA LEU A 38 -14.44 4.85 29.36
C LEU A 38 -14.91 3.45 28.98
N THR A 39 -14.40 2.90 27.87
CA THR A 39 -14.71 1.53 27.45
C THR A 39 -14.22 0.52 28.48
N SER A 40 -12.99 0.70 29.01
CA SER A 40 -12.46 -0.14 30.09
C SER A 40 -13.34 -0.15 31.34
N ILE A 41 -13.82 1.02 31.79
CA ILE A 41 -14.73 1.12 32.94
C ILE A 41 -16.07 0.40 32.65
N ASN A 42 -16.61 0.55 31.46
CA ASN A 42 -17.86 -0.12 31.07
C ASN A 42 -17.70 -1.64 31.02
N VAL A 43 -16.58 -2.13 30.46
CA VAL A 43 -16.25 -3.55 30.46
C VAL A 43 -16.10 -4.08 31.90
N LYS A 44 -15.38 -3.36 32.78
CA LYS A 44 -15.26 -3.72 34.21
C LYS A 44 -16.62 -3.88 34.88
N ARG A 45 -17.52 -2.89 34.68
CA ARG A 45 -18.88 -2.91 35.24
C ARG A 45 -19.70 -4.09 34.73
N GLU A 46 -19.58 -4.41 33.45
CA GLU A 46 -20.29 -5.53 32.84
C GLU A 46 -19.78 -6.88 33.34
N VAL A 47 -18.46 -7.04 33.45
CA VAL A 47 -17.83 -8.22 34.05
C VAL A 47 -18.30 -8.40 35.50
N ASP A 48 -18.32 -7.33 36.30
CA ASP A 48 -18.84 -7.38 37.68
C ASP A 48 -20.33 -7.76 37.72
N ARG A 49 -21.13 -7.26 36.77
CA ARG A 49 -22.55 -7.61 36.64
C ARG A 49 -22.73 -9.10 36.34
N ILE A 50 -21.99 -9.63 35.36
CA ILE A 50 -22.02 -11.06 34.98
C ILE A 50 -21.63 -11.94 36.17
N TYR A 51 -20.55 -11.60 36.89
CA TYR A 51 -20.13 -12.36 38.06
C TYR A 51 -21.15 -12.29 39.22
N ARG A 52 -21.83 -11.15 39.43
CA ARG A 52 -22.91 -11.04 40.43
C ARG A 52 -24.14 -11.88 40.06
N GLU A 53 -24.60 -11.81 38.81
CA GLU A 53 -25.78 -12.54 38.34
C GLU A 53 -25.54 -14.05 38.25
N GLY A 54 -24.32 -14.46 37.90
CA GLY A 54 -23.92 -15.87 37.86
C GLY A 54 -23.84 -16.56 39.22
N ASN A 55 -23.78 -15.78 40.31
CA ASN A 55 -23.66 -16.27 41.70
C ASN A 55 -25.01 -16.51 42.40
N GLY A 56 -26.12 -16.58 41.63
CA GLY A 56 -27.48 -16.75 42.16
C GLY A 56 -27.78 -18.09 42.86
N PHE A 57 -26.91 -19.11 42.78
CA PHE A 57 -27.08 -20.38 43.50
C PHE A 57 -25.71 -21.03 43.81
N LEU A 58 -25.24 -20.85 45.05
CA LEU A 58 -24.33 -21.72 45.84
C LEU A 58 -23.06 -22.37 45.21
N LEU A 59 -22.55 -21.92 44.06
CA LEU A 59 -21.21 -22.27 43.58
C LEU A 59 -20.58 -21.05 42.89
N SER A 60 -19.40 -20.62 43.35
CA SER A 60 -18.61 -19.57 42.71
C SER A 60 -18.26 -19.96 41.27
N LYS A 61 -18.80 -19.23 40.29
CA LYS A 61 -18.35 -19.37 38.89
C LYS A 61 -17.30 -18.30 38.60
N ASP A 62 -16.04 -18.66 38.76
CA ASP A 62 -14.87 -17.84 38.35
C ASP A 62 -14.63 -17.86 36.83
N TRP A 63 -15.70 -17.92 36.02
CA TRP A 63 -15.55 -18.11 34.57
C TRP A 63 -16.69 -17.46 33.76
N LEU A 64 -16.31 -16.70 32.71
CA LEU A 64 -17.18 -16.22 31.63
C LEU A 64 -17.58 -17.30 30.59
N TYR A 65 -18.85 -17.33 30.18
CA TYR A 65 -19.29 -18.15 29.05
C TYR A 65 -18.86 -17.51 27.72
N THR A 66 -18.87 -18.30 26.64
CA THR A 66 -18.62 -17.81 25.28
C THR A 66 -19.52 -16.63 24.91
N SER A 67 -20.80 -16.68 25.29
CA SER A 67 -21.77 -15.59 25.06
C SER A 67 -21.40 -14.31 25.80
N ASP A 68 -20.88 -14.42 27.01
CA ASP A 68 -20.49 -13.26 27.82
C ASP A 68 -19.28 -12.57 27.20
N ILE A 69 -18.30 -13.35 26.77
CA ILE A 69 -17.12 -12.85 26.07
C ILE A 69 -17.53 -12.20 24.74
N GLN A 70 -18.52 -12.76 24.05
CA GLN A 70 -19.09 -12.18 22.83
C GLN A 70 -19.73 -10.82 23.07
N ASN A 71 -20.50 -10.69 24.15
CA ASN A 71 -21.11 -9.43 24.55
C ASN A 71 -20.05 -8.39 24.90
N ILE A 72 -19.05 -8.76 25.71
CA ILE A 72 -17.95 -7.87 26.11
C ILE A 72 -17.17 -7.37 24.89
N LEU A 73 -16.81 -8.26 23.96
CA LEU A 73 -16.13 -7.85 22.72
C LEU A 73 -17.00 -6.94 21.85
N GLY A 74 -18.32 -7.17 21.84
CA GLY A 74 -19.30 -6.31 21.15
C GLY A 74 -19.44 -4.90 21.73
N MET A 75 -18.99 -4.67 22.97
CA MET A 75 -18.97 -3.33 23.59
C MET A 75 -17.78 -2.48 23.13
N ILE A 76 -16.77 -3.09 22.52
CA ILE A 76 -15.56 -2.43 22.06
C ILE A 76 -15.76 -1.96 20.62
N ASP A 77 -15.23 -0.78 20.27
CA ASP A 77 -15.32 -0.33 18.89
C ASP A 77 -14.68 -1.35 17.93
N PRO A 78 -15.19 -1.49 16.70
CA PRO A 78 -14.75 -2.56 15.79
C PRO A 78 -13.24 -2.60 15.57
N LYS A 79 -12.57 -1.44 15.47
CA LYS A 79 -11.13 -1.36 15.20
C LYS A 79 -10.33 -1.82 16.42
N THR A 80 -10.66 -1.33 17.62
CA THR A 80 -9.99 -1.74 18.86
C THR A 80 -10.24 -3.20 19.20
N CYS A 81 -11.47 -3.70 18.99
CA CYS A 81 -11.80 -5.11 19.16
C CYS A 81 -10.94 -5.98 18.23
N MET A 82 -10.81 -5.54 16.97
CA MET A 82 -9.97 -6.18 15.97
C MET A 82 -8.51 -6.26 16.40
N GLU A 83 -7.93 -5.14 16.83
CA GLU A 83 -6.55 -5.08 17.33
C GLU A 83 -6.34 -5.98 18.57
N PHE A 84 -7.31 -6.01 19.49
CA PHE A 84 -7.29 -6.90 20.65
C PHE A 84 -7.19 -8.36 20.21
N CYS A 85 -8.10 -8.80 19.32
CA CYS A 85 -8.15 -10.17 18.84
C CYS A 85 -6.84 -10.56 18.12
N ILE A 86 -6.19 -9.66 17.37
CA ILE A 86 -4.86 -9.90 16.79
C ILE A 86 -3.80 -10.08 17.88
N LYS A 87 -3.67 -9.08 18.77
CA LYS A 87 -2.64 -9.09 19.82
C LYS A 87 -2.77 -10.33 20.67
N TYR A 88 -4.00 -10.74 20.94
CA TYR A 88 -4.32 -11.88 21.76
C TYR A 88 -4.09 -13.22 21.04
N SER A 89 -4.51 -13.35 19.77
CA SER A 89 -4.24 -14.56 18.98
C SER A 89 -2.75 -14.86 18.84
N ASN A 90 -1.88 -13.85 18.93
CA ASN A 90 -0.43 -14.03 18.99
C ASN A 90 0.09 -14.60 20.32
N LYS A 91 -0.63 -14.46 21.43
CA LYS A 91 -0.18 -14.88 22.77
C LYS A 91 -0.38 -16.39 23.05
N ILE A 92 -1.36 -17.04 22.44
CA ILE A 92 -1.81 -18.39 22.91
C ILE A 92 -1.18 -19.56 22.14
N ASP A 93 -0.37 -19.29 21.13
CA ASP A 93 0.31 -20.36 20.37
C ASP A 93 -0.67 -21.43 19.82
N ASP A 94 -1.86 -20.98 19.36
CA ASP A 94 -2.79 -21.77 18.52
C ASP A 94 -2.76 -21.21 17.08
N PRO A 95 -1.95 -21.81 16.19
CA PRO A 95 -1.75 -21.29 14.84
C PRO A 95 -2.95 -21.47 13.91
N ALA A 96 -3.80 -22.47 14.17
CA ALA A 96 -4.98 -22.74 13.34
C ALA A 96 -6.03 -21.65 13.53
N LEU A 97 -6.28 -21.28 14.79
CA LEU A 97 -7.11 -20.13 15.09
C LEU A 97 -6.46 -18.84 14.58
N PHE A 98 -5.15 -18.65 14.83
CA PHE A 98 -4.45 -17.47 14.36
C PHE A 98 -4.67 -17.26 12.86
N ASN A 99 -4.57 -18.32 12.05
CA ASN A 99 -4.79 -18.23 10.62
C ASN A 99 -6.25 -17.90 10.27
N LYS A 100 -7.23 -18.54 10.93
CA LYS A 100 -8.67 -18.28 10.70
C LYS A 100 -9.07 -16.86 11.06
N ILE A 101 -8.59 -16.37 12.21
CA ILE A 101 -8.76 -14.98 12.66
C ILE A 101 -8.08 -14.06 11.65
N SER A 102 -6.82 -14.32 11.30
CA SER A 102 -6.00 -13.51 10.39
C SER A 102 -6.60 -13.26 9.01
N PHE A 103 -7.34 -14.21 8.42
CA PHE A 103 -8.04 -13.97 7.15
C PHE A 103 -8.99 -12.78 7.20
N TYR A 104 -9.64 -12.55 8.34
CA TYR A 104 -10.53 -11.40 8.49
C TYR A 104 -9.77 -10.07 8.57
N TYR A 105 -8.44 -10.10 8.68
CA TYR A 105 -7.54 -8.94 8.75
C TYR A 105 -6.68 -8.77 7.50
N ASP A 106 -6.66 -9.75 6.61
CA ASP A 106 -5.92 -9.61 5.34
C ASP A 106 -6.46 -8.45 4.50
N ASP A 107 -7.75 -8.08 4.65
CA ASP A 107 -8.37 -6.90 4.02
C ASP A 107 -7.60 -5.58 4.30
N ILE A 108 -6.84 -5.50 5.40
CA ILE A 108 -6.12 -4.27 5.83
C ILE A 108 -4.59 -4.40 5.74
N LEU A 109 -4.06 -5.57 5.38
CA LEU A 109 -2.62 -5.79 5.23
C LEU A 109 -2.26 -5.85 3.74
N PRO A 110 -1.15 -5.22 3.29
CA PRO A 110 -0.68 -5.42 1.93
C PRO A 110 -0.42 -6.92 1.65
N PRO A 111 -1.05 -7.51 0.62
CA PRO A 111 -0.97 -8.94 0.39
C PRO A 111 0.41 -9.35 -0.08
N ILE A 112 0.90 -10.50 0.39
CA ILE A 112 2.04 -11.20 -0.22
C ILE A 112 1.45 -12.17 -1.24
N ARG A 113 1.68 -11.92 -2.54
CA ARG A 113 1.04 -12.63 -3.65
C ARG A 113 1.48 -14.10 -3.70
N SER A 114 0.60 -14.98 -4.19
CA SER A 114 0.91 -16.43 -4.32
C SER A 114 2.20 -16.68 -5.12
N LYS A 115 2.46 -15.92 -6.19
CA LYS A 115 3.72 -16.01 -6.97
C LYS A 115 4.95 -15.70 -6.12
N THR A 116 4.88 -14.68 -5.27
CA THR A 116 5.92 -14.30 -4.30
C THR A 116 6.13 -15.41 -3.28
N ARG A 117 5.04 -15.95 -2.70
CA ARG A 117 5.10 -17.05 -1.73
C ARG A 117 5.77 -18.29 -2.30
N LYS A 118 5.38 -18.70 -3.51
CA LYS A 118 5.99 -19.84 -4.24
C LYS A 118 7.46 -19.60 -4.56
N LYS A 119 7.82 -18.38 -4.98
CA LYS A 119 9.21 -18.04 -5.26
C LYS A 119 10.05 -18.02 -3.98
N ILE A 120 9.53 -17.51 -2.87
CA ILE A 120 10.19 -17.61 -1.56
C ILE A 120 10.39 -19.08 -1.18
N ALA A 121 9.36 -19.93 -1.27
CA ALA A 121 9.51 -21.35 -0.99
C ALA A 121 10.61 -22.03 -1.83
N SER A 122 10.79 -21.63 -3.08
CA SER A 122 11.84 -22.18 -3.96
C SER A 122 13.28 -21.78 -3.58
N ILE A 123 13.47 -20.70 -2.82
CA ILE A 123 14.80 -20.22 -2.39
C ILE A 123 15.15 -20.63 -0.96
N LEU A 124 14.17 -21.10 -0.18
CA LEU A 124 14.40 -21.56 1.19
C LEU A 124 15.10 -22.92 1.17
N PRO A 125 16.18 -23.11 1.95
CA PRO A 125 16.82 -24.41 2.07
C PRO A 125 15.90 -25.39 2.81
N ILE A 126 15.99 -26.69 2.51
CA ILE A 126 15.09 -27.71 3.09
C ILE A 126 15.22 -27.81 4.62
N ASP A 127 16.39 -27.49 5.14
CA ASP A 127 16.72 -27.47 6.57
C ASP A 127 16.51 -26.09 7.21
N VAL A 128 15.74 -25.18 6.57
CA VAL A 128 15.45 -23.84 7.14
C VAL A 128 14.75 -23.91 8.50
N PHE A 129 14.13 -25.06 8.83
CA PHE A 129 13.50 -25.35 10.12
C PHE A 129 14.28 -26.38 10.96
N GLY A 130 15.53 -26.69 10.58
CA GLY A 130 16.38 -27.69 11.22
C GLY A 130 16.43 -29.01 10.45
N LYS A 131 17.43 -29.87 10.76
CA LYS A 131 17.63 -31.16 10.08
C LYS A 131 16.70 -32.27 10.59
N GLU A 132 16.08 -32.08 11.76
CA GLU A 132 15.16 -33.05 12.36
C GLU A 132 13.73 -32.50 12.42
N ASN A 133 12.75 -33.32 12.04
CA ASN A 133 11.34 -33.13 12.38
C ASN A 133 10.67 -31.82 11.93
N VAL A 134 11.12 -31.21 10.82
CA VAL A 134 10.55 -30.00 10.19
C VAL A 134 9.03 -30.12 9.97
N SER A 135 8.57 -31.26 9.45
CA SER A 135 7.15 -31.53 9.24
C SER A 135 6.36 -31.54 10.55
N LYS A 136 6.94 -32.06 11.64
CA LYS A 136 6.30 -32.12 12.96
C LYS A 136 6.14 -30.74 13.59
N GLU A 137 7.10 -29.83 13.39
CA GLU A 137 6.99 -28.47 13.89
C GLU A 137 6.04 -27.61 13.05
N LEU A 138 6.07 -27.74 11.71
CA LEU A 138 5.16 -26.99 10.84
C LEU A 138 3.74 -27.54 10.79
N SER A 139 3.52 -28.84 10.97
CA SER A 139 2.16 -29.43 11.06
C SER A 139 1.42 -29.06 12.34
N LYS A 140 2.12 -28.55 13.37
CA LYS A 140 1.48 -27.86 14.50
C LYS A 140 0.93 -26.49 14.10
N ILE A 141 1.53 -25.87 13.06
CA ILE A 141 1.24 -24.50 12.61
C ILE A 141 0.17 -24.50 11.52
N PHE A 142 0.22 -25.47 10.63
CA PHE A 142 -0.66 -25.58 9.47
C PHE A 142 -1.44 -26.90 9.57
N LEU A 143 -2.77 -26.81 9.55
CA LEU A 143 -3.67 -27.93 9.83
C LEU A 143 -3.48 -29.09 8.84
N THR A 144 -2.69 -30.08 9.24
CA THR A 144 -2.70 -31.39 8.58
C THR A 144 -2.53 -32.50 9.60
N LYS A 145 -3.59 -33.29 9.80
CA LYS A 145 -3.45 -34.59 10.48
C LYS A 145 -2.64 -35.53 9.58
N GLY A 146 -1.65 -36.23 10.13
CA GLY A 146 -0.99 -37.36 9.45
C GLY A 146 0.34 -37.08 8.73
N ILE A 147 0.98 -35.91 8.95
CA ILE A 147 2.21 -35.53 8.21
C ILE A 147 3.49 -35.63 9.06
N LYS A 148 3.36 -35.88 10.37
CA LYS A 148 4.47 -35.85 11.34
C LYS A 148 5.68 -36.72 10.97
N ASP A 149 5.49 -37.74 10.15
CA ASP A 149 6.50 -38.73 9.77
C ASP A 149 6.82 -38.72 8.25
N GLN A 150 6.27 -37.78 7.48
CA GLN A 150 6.55 -37.67 6.04
C GLN A 150 7.85 -36.90 5.78
N LYS A 151 8.64 -37.39 4.83
CA LYS A 151 9.83 -36.71 4.32
C LYS A 151 9.46 -35.90 3.09
N PHE A 152 10.01 -34.69 3.01
CA PHE A 152 9.82 -33.76 1.90
C PHE A 152 11.14 -33.49 1.20
N ASN A 153 11.10 -33.38 -0.12
CA ASN A 153 12.30 -33.14 -0.92
C ASN A 153 12.53 -31.66 -1.19
N SER A 154 11.51 -30.81 -0.95
CA SER A 154 11.62 -29.35 -1.09
C SER A 154 10.68 -28.63 -0.12
N ILE A 155 10.99 -27.37 0.17
CA ILE A 155 10.09 -26.49 0.93
C ILE A 155 8.81 -26.21 0.14
N GLY A 156 8.87 -26.20 -1.19
CA GLY A 156 7.69 -26.06 -2.04
C GLY A 156 6.67 -27.18 -1.81
N GLU A 157 7.12 -28.43 -1.82
CA GLU A 157 6.29 -29.62 -1.57
C GLU A 157 5.68 -29.60 -0.15
N LEU A 158 6.50 -29.24 0.84
CA LEU A 158 6.07 -29.11 2.22
C LEU A 158 5.01 -28.00 2.39
N PHE A 159 5.22 -26.83 1.78
CA PHE A 159 4.29 -25.71 1.85
C PHE A 159 2.97 -26.00 1.15
N ASP A 160 3.01 -26.71 0.02
CA ASP A 160 1.81 -27.14 -0.70
C ASP A 160 0.98 -28.12 0.15
N THR A 161 1.65 -29.15 0.68
CA THR A 161 1.00 -30.16 1.52
C THR A 161 0.37 -29.57 2.78
N LEU A 162 1.03 -28.56 3.37
CA LEU A 162 0.55 -27.84 4.55
C LEU A 162 -0.41 -26.67 4.21
N ASN A 163 -0.74 -26.46 2.94
CA ASN A 163 -1.58 -25.35 2.50
C ASN A 163 -1.08 -23.95 2.92
N VAL A 164 0.24 -23.79 3.02
CA VAL A 164 0.91 -22.53 3.41
C VAL A 164 0.72 -21.46 2.35
N PHE A 165 0.68 -21.84 1.07
CA PHE A 165 0.48 -20.90 -0.03
C PHE A 165 -0.87 -20.20 0.02
N ASP A 166 -1.88 -20.87 0.59
CA ASP A 166 -3.24 -20.35 0.71
C ASP A 166 -3.53 -19.81 2.11
N ALA A 167 -2.56 -19.81 3.04
CA ALA A 167 -2.72 -19.23 4.36
C ALA A 167 -3.00 -17.71 4.29
N SER A 168 -3.51 -17.11 5.35
CA SER A 168 -3.64 -15.66 5.42
C SER A 168 -2.27 -14.97 5.27
N THR A 169 -2.26 -13.75 4.74
CA THR A 169 -1.06 -12.92 4.62
C THR A 169 -0.40 -12.71 5.98
N ALA A 170 -1.18 -12.52 7.05
CA ALA A 170 -0.61 -12.40 8.39
C ALA A 170 0.10 -13.69 8.85
N THR A 171 -0.48 -14.88 8.57
CA THR A 171 0.17 -16.17 8.88
C THR A 171 1.45 -16.35 8.07
N PHE A 172 1.44 -16.02 6.78
CA PHE A 172 2.64 -16.11 5.96
C PHE A 172 3.73 -15.14 6.44
N ARG A 173 3.36 -13.92 6.82
CA ARG A 173 4.28 -12.95 7.45
C ARG A 173 4.87 -13.49 8.76
N LYS A 174 4.05 -14.11 9.61
CA LYS A 174 4.49 -14.74 10.87
C LYS A 174 5.48 -15.87 10.60
N LEU A 175 5.22 -16.72 9.60
CA LEU A 175 6.12 -17.78 9.17
C LEU A 175 7.49 -17.23 8.75
N LEU A 176 7.51 -16.20 7.90
CA LEU A 176 8.75 -15.53 7.49
C LEU A 176 9.48 -14.88 8.66
N GLY A 177 8.75 -14.27 9.59
CA GLY A 177 9.30 -13.75 10.84
C GLY A 177 9.97 -14.85 11.68
N ASN A 178 9.32 -16.01 11.81
CA ASN A 178 9.90 -17.15 12.54
C ASN A 178 11.14 -17.72 11.85
N ILE A 179 11.16 -17.79 10.52
CA ILE A 179 12.35 -18.17 9.75
C ILE A 179 13.49 -17.17 9.99
N ALA A 180 13.18 -15.88 9.96
CA ALA A 180 14.16 -14.80 10.09
C ALA A 180 14.77 -14.68 11.50
N ASN A 181 14.02 -15.08 12.52
CA ASN A 181 14.40 -15.01 13.93
C ASN A 181 14.79 -16.37 14.52
N SER A 182 15.06 -17.36 13.68
CA SER A 182 15.44 -18.69 14.12
C SER A 182 16.87 -18.73 14.66
N ASN A 183 17.08 -19.39 15.80
CA ASN A 183 18.41 -19.64 16.37
C ASN A 183 19.13 -20.84 15.72
N LEU A 184 18.62 -21.37 14.61
CA LEU A 184 19.16 -22.56 13.94
C LEU A 184 20.29 -22.26 12.95
N ARG A 185 20.60 -20.98 12.72
CA ARG A 185 21.64 -20.50 11.79
C ARG A 185 22.48 -19.44 12.47
N ASP A 186 23.73 -19.30 12.03
CA ASP A 186 24.55 -18.17 12.46
C ASP A 186 24.10 -16.86 11.81
N GLU A 187 24.59 -15.74 12.33
CA GLU A 187 24.17 -14.41 11.88
C GLU A 187 24.52 -14.14 10.40
N SER A 188 25.64 -14.67 9.91
CA SER A 188 26.11 -14.45 8.54
C SER A 188 25.25 -15.23 7.54
N GLU A 189 24.94 -16.49 7.84
CA GLU A 189 24.03 -17.33 7.07
C GLU A 189 22.62 -16.75 7.06
N ASN A 190 22.16 -16.26 8.22
CA ASN A 190 20.85 -15.64 8.33
C ASN A 190 20.78 -14.35 7.50
N ARG A 191 21.80 -13.49 7.51
CA ARG A 191 21.86 -12.28 6.66
C ARG A 191 21.77 -12.62 5.17
N ILE A 192 22.45 -13.66 4.71
CA ILE A 192 22.37 -14.13 3.31
C ILE A 192 20.95 -14.61 2.98
N LEU A 193 20.32 -15.37 3.88
CA LEU A 193 18.95 -15.84 3.70
C LEU A 193 17.96 -14.67 3.64
N ILE A 194 18.08 -13.70 4.55
CA ILE A 194 17.23 -12.51 4.58
C ILE A 194 17.39 -11.69 3.30
N SER A 195 18.62 -11.53 2.80
CA SER A 195 18.85 -10.85 1.51
C SER A 195 18.08 -11.53 0.37
N LYS A 196 18.21 -12.86 0.24
CA LYS A 196 17.50 -13.63 -0.79
C LYS A 196 15.98 -13.54 -0.67
N ILE A 197 15.45 -13.56 0.56
CA ILE A 197 14.01 -13.38 0.80
C ILE A 197 13.59 -11.97 0.39
N ASN A 198 14.35 -10.95 0.77
CA ASN A 198 14.06 -9.55 0.45
C ASN A 198 14.07 -9.27 -1.06
N ASP A 199 14.98 -9.90 -1.83
CA ASP A 199 15.02 -9.79 -3.30
C ASP A 199 13.67 -10.16 -3.96
N VAL A 200 12.94 -11.07 -3.34
CA VAL A 200 11.62 -11.52 -3.79
C VAL A 200 10.50 -10.72 -3.11
N LEU A 201 10.60 -10.51 -1.80
CA LEU A 201 9.56 -9.89 -0.95
C LEU A 201 9.33 -8.42 -1.31
N GLN A 202 10.38 -7.70 -1.73
CA GLN A 202 10.30 -6.29 -2.17
C GLN A 202 9.36 -6.09 -3.36
N ARG A 203 9.14 -7.13 -4.19
CA ARG A 203 8.19 -7.06 -5.32
C ARG A 203 6.75 -6.85 -4.87
N ASP A 204 6.45 -7.16 -3.61
CA ASP A 204 5.16 -6.93 -2.98
C ASP A 204 5.18 -5.71 -2.04
N GLY A 205 6.23 -4.87 -2.12
CA GLY A 205 6.37 -3.66 -1.31
C GLY A 205 6.68 -3.92 0.16
N MET A 206 7.27 -5.07 0.48
CA MET A 206 7.54 -5.52 1.84
C MET A 206 9.02 -5.82 2.04
N ILE A 207 9.54 -5.61 3.25
CA ILE A 207 10.93 -5.89 3.58
C ILE A 207 11.07 -6.47 4.99
N LEU A 208 11.94 -7.47 5.15
CA LEU A 208 12.44 -7.95 6.43
C LEU A 208 13.60 -7.06 6.88
N THR A 209 13.47 -6.45 8.05
CA THR A 209 14.43 -5.51 8.62
C THR A 209 14.75 -5.85 10.06
N LEU A 210 15.84 -5.32 10.60
CA LEU A 210 16.09 -5.33 12.04
C LEU A 210 15.12 -4.38 12.77
N ASP A 211 14.66 -4.82 13.93
CA ASP A 211 13.93 -4.00 14.88
C ASP A 211 14.91 -3.32 15.84
N GLU A 212 15.26 -2.07 15.55
CA GLU A 212 16.21 -1.26 16.32
C GLU A 212 15.80 -1.04 17.78
N SER A 213 14.53 -1.31 18.14
CA SER A 213 14.05 -1.27 19.52
C SER A 213 14.50 -2.47 20.36
N LYS A 214 15.09 -3.50 19.74
CA LYS A 214 15.57 -4.72 20.39
C LYS A 214 17.10 -4.69 20.53
N ASN A 215 17.59 -5.08 21.70
CA ASN A 215 19.03 -5.19 21.98
C ASN A 215 19.68 -6.46 21.40
N TYR A 216 18.97 -7.20 20.56
CA TYR A 216 19.43 -8.41 19.88
C TYR A 216 18.88 -8.43 18.45
N PRO A 217 19.55 -9.13 17.51
CA PRO A 217 19.07 -9.22 16.13
C PRO A 217 17.66 -9.81 16.08
N PHE A 218 16.68 -8.96 15.82
CA PHE A 218 15.28 -9.34 15.68
C PHE A 218 14.73 -8.78 14.38
N TYR A 219 14.32 -9.63 13.48
CA TYR A 219 13.77 -9.25 12.19
C TYR A 219 12.25 -9.11 12.25
N LYS A 220 11.74 -7.98 11.76
CA LYS A 220 10.31 -7.77 11.53
C LYS A 220 10.04 -7.46 10.07
N ILE A 221 8.87 -7.87 9.61
CA ILE A 221 8.37 -7.45 8.30
C ILE A 221 7.75 -6.08 8.46
N LYS A 222 8.16 -5.15 7.61
CA LYS A 222 7.54 -3.84 7.47
C LYS A 222 7.21 -3.57 6.02
N GLU A 223 6.21 -2.74 5.80
CA GLU A 223 6.01 -2.12 4.50
C GLU A 223 7.29 -1.36 4.17
N GLN A 224 7.77 -1.57 2.96
CA GLN A 224 8.88 -0.78 2.47
C GLN A 224 8.34 0.63 2.28
N GLU A 225 8.95 1.62 2.94
CA GLU A 225 8.80 2.99 2.47
C GLU A 225 9.21 2.98 1.00
N TYR A 226 8.25 3.21 0.10
CA TYR A 226 8.55 3.36 -1.31
C TYR A 226 9.36 4.64 -1.46
N LYS A 227 10.68 4.50 -1.37
CA LYS A 227 11.64 5.46 -1.91
C LYS A 227 11.86 5.00 -3.34
N PRO A 228 11.38 5.72 -4.35
CA PRO A 228 11.71 5.40 -5.73
C PRO A 228 13.24 5.53 -5.91
N ASN A 229 13.98 4.45 -5.68
CA ASN A 229 15.44 4.40 -5.88
C ASN A 229 15.80 4.11 -7.35
N LYS A 230 14.80 3.94 -8.22
CA LYS A 230 14.98 3.73 -9.66
C LYS A 230 14.11 4.72 -10.42
N ALA A 231 14.73 5.44 -11.35
CA ALA A 231 14.01 6.24 -12.33
C ALA A 231 13.08 5.37 -13.18
N PRO A 232 11.97 5.93 -13.72
CA PRO A 232 11.21 5.24 -14.75
C PRO A 232 12.12 4.98 -15.96
N ASP A 233 12.05 3.77 -16.53
CA ASP A 233 12.84 3.40 -17.71
C ASP A 233 12.37 4.20 -18.95
N TYR A 234 11.09 4.57 -18.99
CA TYR A 234 10.48 5.41 -20.02
C TYR A 234 9.38 6.30 -19.42
N LEU A 235 9.20 7.51 -19.96
CA LEU A 235 8.01 8.32 -19.74
C LEU A 235 7.23 8.43 -21.04
N ILE A 236 5.94 8.09 -21.00
CA ILE A 236 5.02 8.28 -22.12
C ILE A 236 4.07 9.41 -21.75
N PHE A 237 4.00 10.46 -22.57
CA PHE A 237 3.28 11.68 -22.21
C PHE A 237 2.84 12.49 -23.43
N GLY A 238 2.04 13.52 -23.21
CA GLY A 238 1.79 14.55 -24.21
C GLY A 238 1.09 14.09 -25.50
N ALA A 239 0.31 13.01 -25.47
CA ALA A 239 -0.46 12.57 -26.64
C ALA A 239 -1.45 13.66 -27.10
N ILE A 240 -1.56 13.88 -28.41
CA ILE A 240 -2.49 14.85 -29.01
C ILE A 240 -3.72 14.12 -29.54
N GLY A 241 -4.90 14.55 -29.08
CA GLY A 241 -6.18 14.04 -29.54
C GLY A 241 -6.57 12.74 -28.83
N THR A 242 -6.33 11.60 -29.46
CA THR A 242 -6.83 10.31 -28.93
C THR A 242 -5.88 9.78 -27.87
N LYS A 243 -6.43 9.16 -26.82
CA LYS A 243 -5.62 8.50 -25.81
C LYS A 243 -4.90 7.27 -26.40
N PRO A 244 -3.56 7.13 -26.23
CA PRO A 244 -2.81 5.99 -26.72
C PRO A 244 -3.20 4.70 -25.99
N ASN A 245 -3.18 3.59 -26.72
CA ASN A 245 -3.37 2.28 -26.14
C ASN A 245 -2.02 1.76 -25.62
N ILE A 246 -1.89 1.65 -24.30
CA ILE A 246 -0.61 1.35 -23.63
C ILE A 246 -0.69 -0.02 -22.96
N GLY A 247 0.35 -0.83 -23.17
CA GLY A 247 0.53 -2.15 -22.60
C GLY A 247 1.68 -2.24 -21.62
N ILE A 248 1.58 -3.21 -20.73
CA ILE A 248 2.71 -3.60 -19.88
C ILE A 248 3.16 -4.98 -20.31
N SER A 249 4.43 -5.08 -20.70
CA SER A 249 5.09 -6.36 -20.92
C SER A 249 5.63 -6.94 -19.62
N ASP A 250 6.07 -6.11 -18.65
CA ASP A 250 6.50 -6.60 -17.32
C ASP A 250 6.29 -5.59 -16.18
N ALA A 251 5.46 -5.95 -15.20
CA ALA A 251 5.03 -5.09 -14.10
C ALA A 251 6.07 -4.97 -12.97
N LEU A 252 7.17 -5.72 -13.03
CA LEU A 252 8.18 -5.76 -11.98
C LEU A 252 9.33 -4.78 -12.20
N ASP A 253 9.62 -4.42 -13.46
CA ASP A 253 10.81 -3.63 -13.79
C ASP A 253 10.50 -2.24 -14.40
N GLY A 254 9.22 -1.94 -14.67
CA GLY A 254 8.80 -0.61 -15.16
C GLY A 254 8.88 -0.45 -16.68
N THR A 255 8.99 -1.54 -17.43
CA THR A 255 9.01 -1.52 -18.90
C THR A 255 7.59 -1.31 -19.44
N VAL A 256 7.32 -0.08 -19.89
CA VAL A 256 6.06 0.29 -20.56
C VAL A 256 6.28 0.23 -22.07
N SER A 257 5.38 -0.43 -22.80
CA SER A 257 5.38 -0.45 -24.26
C SER A 257 4.08 0.12 -24.79
N VAL A 258 4.17 1.00 -25.79
CA VAL A 258 3.00 1.47 -26.56
C VAL A 258 2.48 0.27 -27.36
N ILE A 259 1.21 -0.11 -27.17
CA ILE A 259 0.58 -1.22 -27.93
C ILE A 259 0.09 -0.71 -29.30
N SER A 260 -0.32 0.56 -29.40
CA SER A 260 -0.66 1.20 -30.68
C SER A 260 -0.31 2.69 -30.69
N ASP A 261 0.19 3.18 -31.82
CA ASP A 261 0.59 4.58 -32.08
C ASP A 261 -0.62 5.53 -32.28
N ASP A 262 -1.74 5.25 -31.62
CA ASP A 262 -2.92 6.11 -31.70
C ASP A 262 -2.69 7.37 -30.84
N GLY A 263 -2.79 8.56 -31.44
CA GLY A 263 -2.79 9.83 -30.70
C GLY A 263 -1.43 10.50 -30.48
N ASP A 264 -0.39 10.14 -31.23
CA ASP A 264 0.91 10.82 -31.24
C ASP A 264 1.52 11.10 -29.83
N PRO A 265 1.76 10.07 -29.00
CA PRO A 265 2.42 10.24 -27.71
C PRO A 265 3.93 10.49 -27.85
N LEU A 266 4.48 11.27 -26.92
CA LEU A 266 5.92 11.44 -26.76
C LEU A 266 6.48 10.36 -25.81
N THR A 267 7.66 9.82 -26.15
CA THR A 267 8.38 8.83 -25.33
C THR A 267 9.76 9.34 -24.96
N TYR A 268 9.94 9.73 -23.70
CA TYR A 268 11.25 10.08 -23.15
C TYR A 268 11.92 8.82 -22.62
N ASP A 269 13.04 8.47 -23.23
CA ASP A 269 13.79 7.21 -23.03
C ASP A 269 15.20 7.42 -22.47
N ARG A 270 15.58 8.69 -22.22
CA ARG A 270 16.86 9.00 -21.57
C ARG A 270 16.82 8.62 -20.10
N LYS A 271 17.97 8.21 -19.59
CA LYS A 271 18.14 7.84 -18.18
C LYS A 271 17.99 9.06 -17.27
N ILE A 272 17.07 8.99 -16.32
CA ILE A 272 16.93 9.98 -15.24
C ILE A 272 17.76 9.48 -14.06
N ILE A 273 18.68 10.32 -13.53
CA ILE A 273 19.58 9.91 -12.44
C ILE A 273 19.03 10.36 -11.09
N ASP A 274 18.76 11.65 -10.94
CA ASP A 274 18.32 12.24 -9.67
C ASP A 274 17.03 13.06 -9.81
N HIS A 275 16.97 13.91 -10.84
CA HIS A 275 15.82 14.75 -11.18
C HIS A 275 15.74 14.91 -12.70
N LEU A 276 14.67 15.54 -13.18
CA LEU A 276 14.51 15.92 -14.58
C LEU A 276 14.23 17.41 -14.69
N ASN A 277 15.15 18.13 -15.34
CA ASN A 277 15.04 19.54 -15.59
C ASN A 277 14.48 19.84 -16.99
N TRP A 278 14.02 21.06 -17.18
CA TRP A 278 13.49 21.51 -18.47
C TRP A 278 14.57 21.52 -19.55
N SER A 279 15.84 21.81 -19.22
CA SER A 279 16.95 21.71 -20.17
C SER A 279 17.16 20.29 -20.69
N ASP A 280 17.01 19.27 -19.84
CA ASP A 280 17.17 17.87 -20.25
C ASP A 280 16.09 17.48 -21.26
N MET A 281 14.88 18.00 -21.06
CA MET A 281 13.74 17.82 -21.95
C MET A 281 13.92 18.57 -23.28
N GLU A 282 14.45 19.80 -23.27
CA GLU A 282 14.73 20.56 -24.49
C GLU A 282 15.84 19.91 -25.32
N GLU A 283 16.94 19.48 -24.68
CA GLU A 283 18.02 18.78 -25.36
C GLU A 283 17.54 17.45 -25.98
N TRP A 284 16.71 16.70 -25.25
CA TRP A 284 16.07 15.49 -25.79
C TRP A 284 15.15 15.81 -26.97
N TRP A 285 14.35 16.87 -26.88
CA TRP A 285 13.45 17.27 -27.96
C TRP A 285 14.22 17.66 -29.23
N ASP A 286 15.31 18.40 -29.10
CA ASP A 286 16.12 18.85 -30.24
C ASP A 286 16.74 17.68 -31.03
N GLU A 287 16.94 16.52 -30.41
CA GLU A 287 17.42 15.31 -31.10
C GLU A 287 16.33 14.60 -31.92
N ILE A 288 15.10 14.56 -31.41
CA ILE A 288 14.01 13.78 -32.02
C ILE A 288 13.10 14.63 -32.92
N ASN A 289 13.11 15.95 -32.73
CA ASN A 289 12.23 16.86 -33.43
C ASN A 289 12.76 17.20 -34.82
N ILE A 290 11.95 16.88 -35.82
CA ILE A 290 12.27 17.15 -37.23
C ILE A 290 11.78 18.53 -37.71
N ASP A 291 10.91 19.22 -36.95
CA ASP A 291 10.40 20.56 -37.29
C ASP A 291 11.09 21.65 -36.45
N PRO A 292 12.04 22.42 -37.03
CA PRO A 292 12.79 23.44 -36.28
C PRO A 292 11.93 24.61 -35.79
N HIS A 293 10.69 24.77 -36.28
CA HIS A 293 9.77 25.83 -35.85
C HIS A 293 8.85 25.40 -34.68
N LEU A 294 8.78 24.09 -34.41
CA LEU A 294 8.00 23.51 -33.34
C LEU A 294 8.86 23.31 -32.08
N THR A 295 8.72 24.22 -31.12
CA THR A 295 9.38 24.07 -29.82
C THR A 295 8.65 23.05 -28.95
N LEU A 296 9.38 22.39 -28.04
CA LEU A 296 8.80 21.45 -27.07
C LEU A 296 7.63 22.09 -26.32
N ARG A 297 7.79 23.34 -25.85
CA ARG A 297 6.73 24.05 -25.13
C ARG A 297 5.45 24.18 -25.95
N LYS A 298 5.55 24.52 -27.25
CA LYS A 298 4.38 24.61 -28.14
C LYS A 298 3.75 23.23 -28.33
N ARG A 299 4.56 22.19 -28.51
CA ARG A 299 4.11 20.80 -28.65
C ARG A 299 3.36 20.29 -27.41
N LEU A 300 3.82 20.68 -26.22
CA LEU A 300 3.19 20.31 -24.94
C LEU A 300 1.95 21.14 -24.61
N ILE A 301 1.88 22.41 -25.02
CA ILE A 301 0.63 23.18 -24.88
C ILE A 301 -0.50 22.54 -25.70
N ALA A 302 -0.18 22.01 -26.89
CA ALA A 302 -1.16 21.40 -27.78
C ALA A 302 -1.79 20.09 -27.24
N CYS A 303 -1.19 19.45 -26.24
CA CYS A 303 -1.72 18.21 -25.65
C CYS A 303 -2.64 18.44 -24.44
N LEU A 304 -2.78 19.67 -23.94
CA LEU A 304 -3.55 19.96 -22.72
C LEU A 304 -5.06 19.98 -23.00
N ASP A 305 -5.83 19.30 -22.16
CA ASP A 305 -7.24 18.97 -22.44
C ASP A 305 -8.21 20.07 -21.98
N SER A 306 -7.78 20.93 -21.05
CA SER A 306 -8.64 21.94 -20.45
C SER A 306 -8.01 23.34 -20.38
N PRO A 307 -8.82 24.42 -20.43
CA PRO A 307 -8.29 25.76 -20.27
C PRO A 307 -7.56 26.00 -18.93
N PRO A 308 -7.99 25.46 -17.77
CA PRO A 308 -7.23 25.52 -16.52
C PRO A 308 -5.84 24.90 -16.60
N GLU A 309 -5.69 23.74 -17.25
CA GLU A 309 -4.37 23.12 -17.45
C GLU A 309 -3.46 24.02 -18.30
N GLN A 310 -3.99 24.61 -19.37
CA GLN A 310 -3.23 25.54 -20.21
C GLN A 310 -2.78 26.78 -19.43
N LEU A 311 -3.67 27.36 -18.62
CA LEU A 311 -3.34 28.48 -17.75
C LEU A 311 -2.27 28.08 -16.75
N PHE A 312 -2.44 26.97 -16.05
CA PHE A 312 -1.47 26.44 -15.08
C PHE A 312 -0.08 26.28 -15.69
N PHE A 313 0.01 25.60 -16.85
CA PHE A 313 1.26 25.36 -17.56
C PHE A 313 1.92 26.65 -18.05
N LYS A 314 1.15 27.56 -18.67
CA LYS A 314 1.68 28.85 -19.17
C LYS A 314 2.18 29.73 -18.02
N SER A 315 1.41 29.83 -16.95
CA SER A 315 1.79 30.60 -15.77
C SER A 315 3.07 30.07 -15.14
N TYR A 316 3.25 28.74 -15.07
CA TYR A 316 4.46 28.11 -14.53
C TYR A 316 5.72 28.62 -15.25
N PHE A 317 5.74 28.55 -16.59
CA PHE A 317 6.87 29.02 -17.37
C PHE A 317 7.07 30.53 -17.28
N SER A 318 6.00 31.33 -17.27
CA SER A 318 6.11 32.80 -17.15
C SER A 318 6.75 33.23 -15.83
N LEU A 319 6.55 32.46 -14.75
CA LEU A 319 6.99 32.82 -13.40
C LEU A 319 8.39 32.34 -13.06
N PHE A 320 8.77 31.17 -13.56
CA PHE A 320 9.96 30.47 -13.08
C PHE A 320 11.06 30.29 -14.13
N GLN A 321 10.75 30.32 -15.44
CA GLN A 321 11.78 30.12 -16.49
C GLN A 321 12.91 31.15 -16.41
N ALA A 322 12.58 32.43 -16.25
CA ALA A 322 13.60 33.49 -16.18
C ALA A 322 14.45 33.42 -14.91
N LYS A 323 13.94 32.79 -13.84
CA LYS A 323 14.61 32.71 -12.54
C LYS A 323 15.53 31.49 -12.44
N LEU A 324 15.06 30.35 -12.93
CA LEU A 324 15.74 29.06 -12.78
C LEU A 324 16.50 28.63 -14.04
N GLY A 325 16.18 29.20 -15.21
CA GLY A 325 16.88 28.89 -16.45
C GLY A 325 16.82 27.40 -16.79
N GLY A 326 18.00 26.79 -17.01
CA GLY A 326 18.12 25.36 -17.27
C GLY A 326 17.75 24.47 -16.07
N GLU A 327 17.91 24.97 -14.84
CA GLU A 327 17.59 24.24 -13.60
C GLU A 327 16.09 24.25 -13.27
N LEU A 328 15.24 24.80 -14.15
CA LEU A 328 13.80 24.75 -13.95
C LEU A 328 13.34 23.29 -13.97
N PRO A 329 12.72 22.77 -12.90
CA PRO A 329 12.23 21.39 -12.92
C PRO A 329 11.23 21.14 -14.06
N ALA A 330 11.30 19.99 -14.72
CA ALA A 330 10.39 19.69 -15.83
C ALA A 330 8.96 19.47 -15.31
N LEU A 331 8.02 20.31 -15.76
CA LEU A 331 6.58 20.09 -15.58
C LEU A 331 6.06 19.32 -16.80
N ILE A 332 5.87 18.01 -16.66
CA ILE A 332 5.57 17.10 -17.77
C ILE A 332 4.05 16.88 -17.85
N PRO A 333 3.35 17.30 -18.91
CA PRO A 333 1.90 17.19 -18.99
C PRO A 333 1.42 15.84 -19.54
N GLN A 334 0.21 15.45 -19.17
CA GLN A 334 -0.54 14.33 -19.73
C GLN A 334 0.26 13.02 -19.71
N VAL A 335 0.78 12.66 -18.54
CA VAL A 335 1.66 11.49 -18.36
C VAL A 335 0.83 10.23 -18.22
N TYR A 336 1.15 9.24 -19.05
CA TYR A 336 0.48 7.96 -19.04
C TYR A 336 1.17 6.97 -18.11
N ILE A 337 0.41 6.45 -17.15
CA ILE A 337 0.88 5.39 -16.26
C ILE A 337 0.26 4.07 -16.69
N ALA A 338 1.12 3.11 -16.97
CA ALA A 338 0.70 1.75 -17.13
C ALA A 338 0.57 1.10 -15.74
N TYR A 339 -0.60 0.51 -15.45
CA TYR A 339 -0.84 -0.25 -14.22
C TYR A 339 -0.68 -1.77 -14.43
N ASP A 340 -0.06 -2.47 -13.48
CA ASP A 340 0.17 -3.92 -13.49
C ASP A 340 -1.07 -4.73 -13.96
N PRO A 341 -1.05 -5.36 -15.15
CA PRO A 341 -2.18 -6.10 -15.68
C PRO A 341 -2.55 -7.33 -14.85
N MET A 342 -1.67 -7.82 -13.95
CA MET A 342 -2.05 -8.88 -13.01
C MET A 342 -3.09 -8.39 -12.00
N ARG A 343 -2.98 -7.14 -11.53
CA ARG A 343 -3.97 -6.56 -10.61
C ARG A 343 -5.30 -6.19 -11.27
N ALA A 344 -5.32 -6.06 -12.61
CA ALA A 344 -6.53 -5.81 -13.38
C ALA A 344 -7.44 -7.04 -13.50
N LYS A 345 -6.84 -8.24 -13.45
CA LYS A 345 -7.54 -9.53 -13.56
C LYS A 345 -8.19 -9.97 -12.25
N ASP A 346 -7.66 -9.51 -11.12
CA ASP A 346 -8.12 -9.89 -9.77
C ASP A 346 -9.27 -8.98 -9.24
N LEU A 347 -9.72 -8.00 -10.02
CA LEU A 347 -10.85 -7.13 -9.68
C LEU A 347 -12.12 -7.61 -10.40
N GLU A 348 -13.19 -7.88 -9.64
CA GLU A 348 -14.49 -8.31 -10.20
C GLU A 348 -14.95 -7.38 -11.34
N GLY A 349 -15.22 -7.97 -12.51
CA GLY A 349 -15.76 -7.27 -13.68
C GLY A 349 -14.76 -6.84 -14.74
N GLY A 350 -13.44 -7.10 -14.58
CA GLY A 350 -12.45 -7.02 -15.67
C GLY A 350 -12.35 -5.67 -16.40
N LYS A 351 -12.91 -4.60 -15.82
CA LYS A 351 -12.88 -3.24 -16.38
C LYS A 351 -12.07 -2.36 -15.45
N THR A 352 -10.76 -2.42 -15.57
CA THR A 352 -9.89 -1.38 -15.03
C THR A 352 -10.01 -0.12 -15.87
N ARG A 353 -11.01 0.72 -15.58
CA ARG A 353 -10.93 2.14 -15.92
C ARG A 353 -10.19 2.89 -14.81
N ILE A 354 -9.07 2.31 -14.36
CA ILE A 354 -8.15 2.95 -13.42
C ILE A 354 -7.46 4.06 -14.22
N ARG A 355 -7.46 5.29 -13.69
CA ARG A 355 -6.98 6.52 -14.34
C ARG A 355 -5.56 6.28 -14.92
N GLN A 356 -5.47 6.08 -16.24
CA GLN A 356 -4.20 5.76 -16.93
C GLN A 356 -3.43 7.01 -17.37
N ARG A 357 -3.85 8.20 -16.93
CA ARG A 357 -3.28 9.49 -17.34
C ARG A 357 -3.36 10.48 -16.18
N ILE A 358 -2.23 11.11 -15.88
CA ILE A 358 -2.05 12.17 -14.90
C ILE A 358 -1.90 13.49 -15.63
N ASP A 359 -2.48 14.56 -15.10
CA ASP A 359 -2.43 15.88 -15.75
C ASP A 359 -1.00 16.44 -15.80
N PHE A 360 -0.24 16.41 -14.69
CA PHE A 360 1.18 16.74 -14.70
C PHE A 360 2.04 15.88 -13.75
N LEU A 361 3.28 15.63 -14.15
CA LEU A 361 4.33 14.96 -13.35
C LEU A 361 5.57 15.85 -13.26
N MET A 362 6.25 15.81 -12.13
CA MET A 362 7.61 16.30 -11.96
C MET A 362 8.48 15.23 -11.28
N ILE A 363 9.76 15.20 -11.62
CA ILE A 363 10.77 14.38 -10.94
C ILE A 363 11.80 15.34 -10.35
N LEU A 364 11.61 15.64 -9.07
CA LEU A 364 12.44 16.54 -8.27
C LEU A 364 13.65 15.78 -7.66
N PRO A 365 14.63 16.48 -7.05
CA PRO A 365 15.82 15.86 -6.48
C PRO A 365 15.53 14.67 -5.55
N ASN A 366 16.42 13.69 -5.53
CA ASN A 366 16.23 12.39 -4.89
C ASN A 366 15.08 11.56 -5.48
N LEU A 367 14.83 11.71 -6.79
CA LEU A 367 13.77 11.04 -7.55
C LEU A 367 12.37 11.23 -6.95
N LYS A 368 12.14 12.38 -6.30
CA LYS A 368 10.85 12.72 -5.69
C LYS A 368 9.83 12.99 -6.79
N ARG A 369 8.74 12.21 -6.79
CA ARG A 369 7.72 12.28 -7.84
C ARG A 369 6.53 13.10 -7.36
N VAL A 370 6.33 14.26 -7.98
CA VAL A 370 5.21 15.14 -7.70
C VAL A 370 4.18 14.99 -8.81
N ILE A 371 2.96 14.63 -8.43
CA ILE A 371 1.79 14.54 -9.29
C ILE A 371 0.93 15.78 -9.03
N ILE A 372 0.56 16.48 -10.10
CA ILE A 372 -0.35 17.60 -10.05
C ILE A 372 -1.56 17.29 -10.93
N GLU A 373 -2.75 17.52 -10.38
CA GLU A 373 -4.04 17.18 -10.98
C GLU A 373 -4.93 18.42 -10.99
N ILE A 374 -5.52 18.75 -12.14
CA ILE A 374 -6.40 19.92 -12.30
C ILE A 374 -7.84 19.42 -12.44
N ASP A 375 -8.56 19.46 -11.32
CA ASP A 375 -9.87 18.86 -11.18
C ASP A 375 -11.00 19.74 -11.73
N GLY A 376 -11.52 19.39 -12.90
CA GLY A 376 -12.75 19.95 -13.44
C GLY A 376 -14.02 19.26 -12.91
N LYS A 377 -15.18 19.86 -13.22
CA LYS A 377 -16.51 19.37 -12.81
C LYS A 377 -16.75 17.90 -13.22
N GLN A 378 -16.18 17.47 -14.34
CA GLN A 378 -16.24 16.10 -14.84
C GLN A 378 -15.67 15.05 -13.87
N HIS A 379 -14.78 15.42 -12.95
CA HIS A 379 -14.16 14.47 -12.00
C HIS A 379 -15.07 14.12 -10.82
N TYR A 380 -16.04 14.97 -10.48
CA TYR A 380 -16.91 14.77 -9.33
C TYR A 380 -18.40 14.97 -9.63
N ALA A 381 -18.78 15.25 -10.87
CA ALA A 381 -20.17 15.35 -11.30
C ALA A 381 -20.54 14.29 -12.34
N ARG A 382 -21.83 14.01 -12.47
CA ARG A 382 -22.42 13.22 -13.56
C ARG A 382 -22.53 14.06 -14.83
N GLU A 383 -22.89 13.42 -15.94
CA GLU A 383 -23.13 14.09 -17.23
C GLU A 383 -24.25 15.15 -17.15
N ASP A 384 -25.23 14.98 -16.26
CA ASP A 384 -26.27 15.97 -15.98
C ASP A 384 -25.78 17.16 -15.14
N GLY A 385 -24.49 17.19 -14.78
CA GLY A 385 -23.86 18.26 -14.02
C GLY A 385 -24.11 18.23 -12.52
N ARG A 386 -24.80 17.22 -11.96
CA ARG A 386 -24.97 17.05 -10.51
C ARG A 386 -23.79 16.33 -9.88
N ALA A 387 -23.47 16.68 -8.64
CA ALA A 387 -22.39 16.03 -7.89
C ALA A 387 -22.63 14.51 -7.74
N ASP A 388 -21.56 13.73 -7.82
CA ASP A 388 -21.54 12.28 -7.68
C ASP A 388 -20.58 11.87 -6.56
N THR A 389 -21.16 11.47 -5.42
CA THR A 389 -20.39 11.09 -4.22
C THR A 389 -19.56 9.83 -4.44
N LYS A 390 -19.93 8.93 -5.36
CA LYS A 390 -19.14 7.73 -5.66
C LYS A 390 -17.90 8.08 -6.49
N ARG A 391 -18.04 8.96 -7.49
CA ARG A 391 -16.88 9.46 -8.27
C ARG A 391 -15.90 10.19 -7.36
N TYR A 392 -16.41 11.03 -6.47
CA TYR A 392 -15.58 11.69 -5.46
C TYR A 392 -14.84 10.67 -4.59
N ALA A 393 -15.54 9.72 -3.96
CA ALA A 393 -14.92 8.71 -3.10
C ALA A 393 -13.82 7.90 -3.82
N GLU A 394 -14.04 7.54 -5.08
CA GLU A 394 -13.07 6.84 -5.91
C GLU A 394 -11.83 7.71 -6.19
N MET A 395 -12.02 8.99 -6.53
CA MET A 395 -10.94 9.95 -6.73
C MET A 395 -10.05 10.05 -5.49
N VAL A 396 -10.63 10.21 -4.30
CA VAL A 396 -9.85 10.32 -3.06
C VAL A 396 -9.18 8.98 -2.69
N ARG A 397 -9.77 7.84 -3.09
CA ARG A 397 -9.14 6.52 -2.93
C ARG A 397 -7.88 6.40 -3.78
N VAL A 398 -7.95 6.80 -5.04
CA VAL A 398 -6.79 6.80 -5.95
C VAL A 398 -5.69 7.73 -5.43
N ASP A 399 -6.04 8.90 -4.89
CA ASP A 399 -5.07 9.81 -4.26
C ASP A 399 -4.28 9.13 -3.13
N ARG A 400 -4.99 8.46 -2.21
CA ARG A 400 -4.34 7.71 -1.12
C ARG A 400 -3.45 6.59 -1.64
N ASP A 401 -3.92 5.84 -2.65
CA ASP A 401 -3.14 4.75 -3.25
C ASP A 401 -1.85 5.27 -3.91
N LEU A 402 -1.85 6.46 -4.49
CA LEU A 402 -0.66 7.11 -5.04
C LEU A 402 0.28 7.60 -3.93
N ARG A 403 -0.24 8.26 -2.90
CA ARG A 403 0.58 8.73 -1.76
C ARG A 403 1.26 7.59 -1.02
N LEU A 404 0.56 6.48 -0.80
CA LEU A 404 1.13 5.28 -0.19
C LEU A 404 2.24 4.65 -1.04
N ARG A 405 2.29 4.96 -2.34
CA ARG A 405 3.38 4.60 -3.26
C ARG A 405 4.43 5.70 -3.38
N GLY A 406 4.53 6.60 -2.40
CA GLY A 406 5.58 7.61 -2.34
C GLY A 406 5.46 8.76 -3.35
N TYR A 407 4.31 8.91 -4.03
CA TYR A 407 4.05 10.11 -4.81
C TYR A 407 3.56 11.25 -3.91
N GLU A 408 4.01 12.46 -4.18
CA GLU A 408 3.41 13.66 -3.63
C GLU A 408 2.30 14.13 -4.57
N VAL A 409 1.06 14.11 -4.11
CA VAL A 409 -0.09 14.45 -4.96
C VAL A 409 -0.66 15.81 -4.54
N TYR A 410 -0.89 16.68 -5.51
CA TYR A 410 -1.54 17.98 -5.30
C TYR A 410 -2.67 18.15 -6.31
N ARG A 411 -3.86 18.51 -5.81
CA ARG A 411 -5.08 18.69 -6.61
C ARG A 411 -5.52 20.14 -6.55
N PHE A 412 -5.77 20.71 -7.72
CA PHE A 412 -6.32 22.06 -7.87
C PHE A 412 -7.73 21.94 -8.43
N GLY A 413 -8.72 22.51 -7.78
CA GLY A 413 -10.04 22.66 -8.36
C GLY A 413 -9.99 23.64 -9.53
N GLY A 414 -10.62 23.32 -10.65
CA GLY A 414 -10.70 24.22 -11.81
C GLY A 414 -11.28 25.60 -11.48
N ALA A 415 -12.11 25.70 -10.43
CA ALA A 415 -12.66 26.96 -9.94
C ALA A 415 -11.60 27.92 -9.34
N GLU A 416 -10.45 27.40 -8.90
CA GLU A 416 -9.34 28.22 -8.38
C GLU A 416 -8.78 29.19 -9.44
N PHE A 417 -8.99 28.87 -10.72
CA PHE A 417 -8.55 29.67 -11.85
C PHE A 417 -9.59 30.72 -12.32
N TYR A 418 -10.81 30.72 -11.78
CA TYR A 418 -11.94 31.54 -12.28
C TYR A 418 -12.65 32.34 -11.19
N ASN A 419 -11.93 32.85 -10.20
CA ASN A 419 -12.51 33.77 -9.21
C ASN A 419 -12.99 35.07 -9.89
N ASP A 420 -14.19 35.55 -9.53
CA ASP A 420 -14.84 36.76 -10.08
C ASP A 420 -14.05 38.07 -9.86
N GLN A 421 -13.03 38.05 -8.99
CA GLN A 421 -12.25 39.25 -8.63
C GLN A 421 -11.09 39.58 -9.59
N ASN A 422 -10.54 38.59 -10.31
CA ASN A 422 -9.44 38.80 -11.25
C ASN A 422 -9.71 38.09 -12.58
N THR A 423 -8.92 38.40 -13.61
CA THR A 423 -8.94 37.61 -14.84
C THR A 423 -8.41 36.19 -14.59
N PRO A 424 -8.78 35.20 -15.44
CA PRO A 424 -8.28 33.83 -15.29
C PRO A 424 -6.75 33.72 -15.31
N ASP A 425 -6.08 34.50 -16.16
CA ASP A 425 -4.61 34.56 -16.23
C ASP A 425 -3.98 35.08 -14.94
N GLU A 426 -4.54 36.12 -14.33
CA GLU A 426 -4.07 36.67 -13.05
C GLU A 426 -4.28 35.69 -11.90
N ASN A 427 -5.45 35.03 -11.84
CA ASN A 427 -5.72 33.99 -10.85
C ASN A 427 -4.72 32.82 -10.99
N ALA A 428 -4.50 32.36 -12.23
CA ALA A 428 -3.55 31.29 -12.50
C ALA A 428 -2.13 31.66 -12.04
N VAL A 429 -1.68 32.89 -12.32
CA VAL A 429 -0.39 33.40 -11.86
C VAL A 429 -0.27 33.37 -10.34
N LEU A 430 -1.30 33.79 -9.59
CA LEU A 430 -1.27 33.77 -8.13
C LEU A 430 -1.20 32.35 -7.57
N VAL A 431 -2.11 31.47 -8.00
CA VAL A 431 -2.19 30.07 -7.54
C VAL A 431 -0.89 29.32 -7.83
N VAL A 432 -0.38 29.44 -9.06
CA VAL A 432 0.84 28.77 -9.51
C VAL A 432 2.06 29.32 -8.76
N LYS A 433 2.16 30.65 -8.60
CA LYS A 433 3.27 31.27 -7.88
C LYS A 433 3.32 30.78 -6.44
N ASP A 434 2.20 30.84 -5.72
CA ASP A 434 2.16 30.50 -4.30
C ASP A 434 2.49 29.02 -4.08
N PHE A 435 1.88 28.14 -4.89
CA PHE A 435 2.14 26.70 -4.81
C PHE A 435 3.59 26.34 -5.11
N PHE A 436 4.12 26.72 -6.27
CA PHE A 436 5.46 26.31 -6.66
C PHE A 436 6.55 26.99 -5.82
N THR A 437 6.32 28.20 -5.32
CA THR A 437 7.26 28.81 -4.35
C THR A 437 7.33 27.97 -3.07
N ALA A 438 6.20 27.46 -2.57
CA ALA A 438 6.19 26.60 -1.39
C ALA A 438 6.80 25.22 -1.68
N LEU A 439 6.42 24.60 -2.80
CA LEU A 439 6.92 23.29 -3.22
C LEU A 439 8.44 23.32 -3.41
N PHE A 440 8.98 24.31 -4.10
CA PHE A 440 10.42 24.42 -4.38
C PHE A 440 11.24 24.69 -3.11
N LYS A 441 10.71 25.46 -2.15
CA LYS A 441 11.33 25.60 -0.83
C LYS A 441 11.34 24.30 -0.04
N GLN A 442 10.24 23.54 -0.08
CA GLN A 442 10.14 22.24 0.59
C GLN A 442 11.17 21.23 0.04
N HIS A 443 11.47 21.33 -1.27
CA HIS A 443 12.32 20.39 -1.99
C HIS A 443 13.74 20.86 -2.27
N GLU A 444 14.21 21.96 -1.67
CA GLU A 444 15.64 22.28 -1.76
C GLU A 444 16.01 23.15 -2.97
N ILE A 445 15.03 23.59 -3.78
CA ILE A 445 15.26 24.07 -5.16
C ILE A 445 15.49 25.59 -5.21
N ILE A 446 14.85 26.36 -4.31
CA ILE A 446 14.98 27.83 -4.22
C ILE A 446 15.15 28.34 -2.79
#